data_AF-A0A0Q6GAQ1-F1
#
_entry.id   AF-A0A0Q6GAQ1-F1
#
_cell.length_a   1.000
_cell.length_b   1.000
_cell.length_c   1.000
_cell.angle_alpha   90.00
_cell.angle_beta   90.00
_cell.angle_gamma   90.00
#
_symmetry.space_group_name_H-M   'P 1'
#
loop_
_entity.id
_entity.type
_entity.pdbx_description
1 polymer ?
#
loop_
_entity_poly.entity_id
_entity_poly.type
_entity_poly.pdbx_seq_one_letter_code
_entity_poly.pdbx_strand_id
1 'polypeptide(L)'
;MPKQKNDEPPQFYTRLPVLRTERGMSRRELAEAVGVHYQTIGYLERGEYSPSLVLALKIAEALGVPLGAAFSLTPFPSMADQIYNEGR
;
A
#
# COMPACT_ATOMS: atom_id res chain seq x y z
N MET A 1 -17.35 -25.09 0.57
CA MET A 1 -15.88 -24.90 0.53
C MET A 1 -15.62 -23.51 -0.04
N PRO A 2 -15.01 -22.57 0.70
CA PRO A 2 -14.76 -21.24 0.15
C PRO A 2 -13.73 -21.38 -0.98
N LYS A 3 -14.11 -20.90 -2.17
CA LYS A 3 -13.24 -20.90 -3.36
C LYS A 3 -12.03 -20.02 -3.07
N GLN A 4 -10.82 -20.58 -3.16
CA GLN A 4 -9.60 -19.79 -3.30
C GLN A 4 -9.75 -18.94 -4.57
N LYS A 5 -9.77 -17.62 -4.41
CA LYS A 5 -9.81 -16.65 -5.51
C LYS A 5 -8.37 -16.16 -5.69
N ASN A 6 -7.48 -17.00 -6.22
CA ASN A 6 -6.04 -16.73 -6.28
C ASN A 6 -5.47 -16.46 -7.68
N ASP A 7 -6.31 -16.32 -8.72
CA ASP A 7 -5.85 -16.08 -10.10
C ASP A 7 -6.22 -14.69 -10.65
N GLU A 8 -6.96 -13.86 -9.90
CA GLU A 8 -7.23 -12.48 -10.29
C GLU A 8 -6.10 -11.56 -9.79
N PRO A 9 -5.52 -10.71 -10.66
CA PRO A 9 -4.55 -9.73 -10.21
C PRO A 9 -5.20 -8.82 -9.15
N PRO A 10 -4.43 -8.38 -8.13
CA PRO A 10 -4.98 -7.50 -7.12
C PRO A 10 -5.47 -6.21 -7.79
N GLN A 11 -6.56 -5.65 -7.27
CA GLN A 11 -7.17 -4.44 -7.83
C GLN A 11 -6.18 -3.25 -7.83
N PHE A 12 -5.19 -3.28 -6.93
CA PHE A 12 -4.07 -2.35 -6.87
C PHE A 12 -2.87 -3.04 -6.19
N TYR A 13 -1.68 -2.49 -6.41
CA TYR A 13 -0.47 -2.87 -5.70
C TYR A 13 -0.19 -1.82 -4.63
N THR A 14 0.36 -2.24 -3.49
CA THR A 14 0.74 -1.30 -2.42
C THR A 14 2.09 -1.63 -1.80
N ARG A 15 2.83 -0.57 -1.43
CA ARG A 15 4.03 -0.64 -0.57
C ARG A 15 3.73 -0.24 0.87
N LEU A 16 2.45 -0.10 1.23
CA LEU A 16 2.02 0.37 2.54
C LEU A 16 2.66 -0.37 3.73
N PRO A 17 2.78 -1.72 3.74
CA PRO A 17 3.42 -2.41 4.87
C PRO A 17 4.87 -1.99 5.08
N VAL A 18 5.62 -1.85 3.98
CA VAL A 18 7.04 -1.48 3.99
C VAL A 18 7.19 -0.04 4.46
N LEU A 19 6.48 0.89 3.81
CA LEU A 19 6.55 2.33 4.12
C LEU A 19 6.13 2.64 5.55
N ARG A 20 5.12 1.95 6.07
CA ARG A 20 4.68 2.08 7.46
C ARG A 20 5.77 1.60 8.43
N THR A 21 6.39 0.46 8.14
CA THR A 21 7.42 -0.14 9.00
C THR A 21 8.70 0.70 8.99
N GLU A 22 9.10 1.27 7.85
CA GLU A 22 10.23 2.21 7.75
C GLU A 22 10.07 3.45 8.63
N ARG A 23 8.83 3.84 8.93
CA ARG A 23 8.50 4.95 9.84
C ARG A 23 8.33 4.53 11.29
N GLY A 24 8.52 3.25 11.60
CA GLY A 24 8.28 2.70 12.93
C GLY A 24 6.82 2.76 13.38
N MET A 25 5.87 2.99 12.45
CA MET A 25 4.46 3.10 12.79
C MET A 25 3.83 1.72 12.89
N SER A 26 2.99 1.50 13.89
CA SER A 26 2.04 0.38 13.94
C SER A 26 0.84 0.64 13.02
N ARG A 27 0.08 -0.42 12.70
CA ARG A 27 -1.19 -0.27 11.95
C ARG A 27 -2.18 0.62 12.69
N ARG A 28 -2.17 0.57 14.02
CA ARG A 28 -3.08 1.35 14.85
C ARG A 28 -2.76 2.83 14.78
N GLU A 29 -1.49 3.21 14.91
CA GLU A 29 -1.05 4.60 14.80
C GLU A 29 -1.36 5.19 13.43
N LEU A 30 -1.13 4.43 12.35
CA LEU A 30 -1.50 4.90 11.01
C LEU A 30 -3.02 5.06 10.86
N ALA A 31 -3.81 4.12 11.40
CA ALA A 31 -5.26 4.19 11.34
C ALA A 31 -5.81 5.40 12.10
N GLU A 32 -5.25 5.69 13.28
CA GLU A 32 -5.57 6.88 14.08
C GLU A 32 -5.22 8.15 13.32
N ALA A 33 -4.03 8.23 12.70
CA ALA A 33 -3.59 9.38 11.91
C ALA A 33 -4.50 9.71 10.72
N VAL A 34 -5.09 8.69 10.06
CA VAL A 34 -5.94 8.89 8.87
C VAL A 34 -7.45 8.80 9.17
N GLY A 35 -7.82 8.54 10.43
CA GLY A 35 -9.20 8.54 10.92
C GLY A 35 -10.00 7.33 10.46
N VAL A 36 -9.43 6.12 10.49
CA VAL A 36 -10.10 4.86 10.12
C VAL A 36 -9.94 3.78 11.19
N HIS A 37 -10.68 2.69 11.06
CA HIS A 37 -10.51 1.53 11.92
C HIS A 37 -9.19 0.79 11.59
N TYR A 38 -8.48 0.27 12.60
CA TYR A 38 -7.16 -0.36 12.39
C TYR A 38 -7.19 -1.55 11.41
N GLN A 39 -8.31 -2.27 11.34
CA GLN A 39 -8.49 -3.36 10.38
C GLN A 39 -8.47 -2.87 8.93
N THR A 40 -8.93 -1.64 8.67
CA THR A 40 -8.86 -1.01 7.34
C THR A 40 -7.42 -0.99 6.84
N ILE A 41 -6.45 -0.59 7.67
CA ILE A 41 -5.03 -0.64 7.31
C ILE A 41 -4.59 -2.06 6.98
N GLY A 42 -5.02 -3.05 7.77
CA GLY A 42 -4.74 -4.47 7.50
C GLY A 42 -5.30 -4.95 6.16
N TYR A 43 -6.53 -4.56 5.80
CA TYR A 43 -7.16 -4.89 4.52
C TYR A 43 -6.41 -4.24 3.34
N LEU A 44 -6.02 -2.97 3.49
CA LEU A 44 -5.24 -2.26 2.48
C LEU A 44 -3.87 -2.91 2.25
N GLU A 45 -3.17 -3.27 3.33
CA GLU A 45 -1.85 -3.92 3.26
C GLU A 45 -1.88 -5.27 2.54
N ARG A 46 -3.01 -5.99 2.58
CA ARG A 46 -3.20 -7.26 1.87
C ARG A 46 -3.79 -7.09 0.46
N GLY A 47 -4.12 -5.86 0.06
CA GLY A 47 -4.77 -5.59 -1.22
C GLY A 47 -6.21 -6.10 -1.32
N GLU A 48 -6.85 -6.43 -0.20
CA GLU A 48 -8.21 -7.02 -0.15
C GLU A 48 -9.31 -6.00 -0.47
N TYR A 49 -9.02 -4.72 -0.29
CA TYR A 49 -9.96 -3.62 -0.50
C TYR A 49 -9.25 -2.39 -1.05
N SER A 50 -9.80 -1.77 -2.09
CA SER A 50 -9.24 -0.53 -2.64
C SER A 50 -9.64 0.69 -1.80
N PRO A 51 -8.68 1.54 -1.39
CA PRO A 51 -9.00 2.76 -0.66
C PRO A 51 -9.76 3.74 -1.57
N SER A 52 -10.58 4.60 -0.97
CA SER A 52 -11.03 5.81 -1.68
C SER A 52 -9.82 6.71 -1.97
N LEU A 53 -9.92 7.56 -3.00
CA LEU A 53 -8.86 8.53 -3.32
C LEU A 53 -8.48 9.37 -2.09
N VAL A 54 -9.48 9.81 -1.32
CA VAL A 54 -9.27 10.61 -0.09
C VAL A 54 -8.46 9.83 0.94
N LEU A 55 -8.78 8.56 1.18
CA LEU A 55 -8.02 7.73 2.14
C LEU A 55 -6.59 7.49 1.65
N ALA A 56 -6.42 7.22 0.36
CA ALA A 56 -5.10 6.99 -0.23
C ALA A 56 -4.20 8.23 -0.11
N LEU A 57 -4.75 9.43 -0.35
CA LEU A 57 -4.05 10.71 -0.17
C LEU A 57 -3.67 10.94 1.29
N LYS A 58 -4.60 10.73 2.24
CA LYS A 58 -4.30 10.86 3.68
C LYS A 58 -3.20 9.90 4.14
N ILE A 59 -3.21 8.66 3.65
CA ILE A 59 -2.16 7.68 3.95
C ILE A 59 -0.81 8.15 3.39
N ALA A 60 -0.78 8.61 2.14
CA ALA A 60 0.45 9.11 1.52
C ALA A 60 1.02 10.32 2.29
N GLU A 61 0.15 11.24 2.72
CA GLU A 61 0.51 12.40 3.54
C GLU A 61 1.01 12.00 4.94
N ALA A 62 0.31 11.09 5.63
CA ALA A 62 0.73 10.58 6.95
C ALA A 62 2.08 9.87 6.88
N LEU A 63 2.41 9.28 5.74
CA LEU A 63 3.70 8.68 5.46
C LEU A 63 4.69 9.69 4.83
N GLY A 64 4.30 10.92 4.48
CA GLY A 64 5.20 11.87 3.84
C GLY A 64 5.85 11.35 2.55
N VAL A 65 5.10 10.62 1.72
CA VAL A 65 5.55 10.11 0.41
C VAL A 65 4.55 10.48 -0.68
N PRO A 66 4.97 10.51 -1.96
CA PRO A 66 4.04 10.62 -3.08
C PRO A 66 3.02 9.46 -3.08
N LEU A 67 1.79 9.74 -3.52
CA LEU A 67 0.74 8.73 -3.65
C LEU A 67 1.20 7.49 -4.45
N GLY A 68 1.88 7.73 -5.57
CA GLY A 68 2.41 6.69 -6.45
C GLY A 68 3.52 5.83 -5.83
N ALA A 69 4.15 6.29 -4.74
CA ALA A 69 5.10 5.47 -3.99
C ALA A 69 4.40 4.45 -3.08
N ALA A 70 3.18 4.77 -2.62
CA ALA A 70 2.40 3.91 -1.73
C ALA A 70 1.43 2.99 -2.48
N PHE A 71 0.85 3.44 -3.59
CA PHE A 71 -0.16 2.73 -4.35
C PHE A 71 0.11 2.80 -5.87
N SER A 72 -0.16 1.72 -6.58
CA SER A 72 0.01 1.64 -8.04
C SER A 72 -1.04 0.72 -8.67
N LEU A 73 -1.40 0.96 -9.93
CA LEU A 73 -2.22 0.06 -10.75
C LEU A 73 -1.39 -1.04 -11.43
N THR A 74 -0.07 -0.89 -11.44
CA THR A 74 0.88 -1.87 -11.98
C THR A 74 1.81 -2.37 -10.87
N PRO A 75 2.41 -3.56 -11.01
CA PRO A 75 3.40 -4.05 -10.05
C PRO A 75 4.51 -3.02 -9.86
N PHE A 76 4.92 -2.85 -8.61
CA PHE A 76 6.07 -2.03 -8.31
C PHE A 76 7.34 -2.66 -8.88
N PRO A 77 8.21 -1.88 -9.56
CA PRO A 77 9.49 -2.41 -10.03
C PRO A 77 10.30 -2.92 -8.84
N SER A 78 11.01 -4.03 -9.03
CA SER A 78 11.89 -4.54 -7.99
C SER A 78 13.05 -3.56 -7.75
N MET A 79 13.71 -3.66 -6.59
CA MET A 79 14.91 -2.87 -6.33
C MET A 79 16.01 -3.19 -7.35
N ALA A 80 16.12 -4.45 -7.78
CA ALA A 80 17.06 -4.85 -8.82
C ALA A 80 16.71 -4.17 -10.16
N ASP A 81 15.43 -4.10 -10.53
CA ASP A 81 15.04 -3.43 -11.77
C ASP A 81 15.37 -1.94 -11.73
N GLN A 82 15.15 -1.27 -10.61
CA GLN A 82 15.49 0.16 -10.45
C GLN A 82 17.01 0.37 -10.54
N ILE A 83 17.80 -0.43 -9.84
CA ILE A 83 19.27 -0.25 -9.79
C ILE A 83 19.94 -0.59 -11.13
N TYR A 84 19.46 -1.60 -11.86
CA TYR A 84 20.16 -2.13 -13.05
C TYR A 84 19.51 -1.74 -14.39
N ASN A 85 18.26 -1.24 -14.42
CA ASN A 85 17.59 -0.83 -15.66
C ASN A 85 17.44 0.69 -15.84
N GLU A 86 17.87 1.53 -14.88
CA GLU A 86 17.82 3.01 -15.00
C GLU A 86 18.83 3.62 -16.01
N GLY A 87 19.57 2.80 -16.76
CA GLY A 87 20.60 3.23 -17.72
C GLY A 87 20.35 2.86 -19.19
N ARG A 88 19.14 2.49 -19.59
CA ARG A 88 18.78 2.21 -21.00
C ARG A 88 17.75 3.18 -21.55
#